data_AF-A0A833WL48-F1
#
_entry.id   AF-A0A833WL48-F1
#
_cell.length_a   1.000
_cell.length_b   1.000
_cell.length_c   1.000
_cell.angle_alpha   90.00
_cell.angle_beta   90.00
_cell.angle_gamma   90.00
#
_symmetry.space_group_name_H-M   'P 1'
#
loop_
_entity.id
_entity.type
_entity.pdbx_description
1 polymer ?
#
loop_
_entity_poly.entity_id
_entity_poly.type
_entity_poly.pdbx_seq_one_letter_code
_entity_poly.pdbx_strand_id
1 'polypeptide(L)' 'MIVVVYVDDVLAFAMSDKDSVQFQSVMESEYEIINFDDITYFLGPELQWSPTGDEVCISQHKYISTF' A
#
# COMPACT_ATOMS: atom_id res chain seq x y z
N MET A 1 7.75 0.30 9.12
CA MET A 1 7.32 -0.34 7.86
C MET A 1 6.32 -1.44 8.19
N ILE A 2 5.19 -1.46 7.49
CA ILE A 2 4.28 -2.61 7.45
C ILE A 2 4.25 -3.08 5.99
N VAL A 3 4.36 -4.38 5.74
CA VAL A 3 4.33 -4.95 4.38
C VAL A 3 3.25 -6.03 4.34
N VAL A 4 2.35 -5.91 3.38
CA VAL A 4 1.31 -6.89 3.07
C VAL A 4 1.65 -7.51 1.72
N VAL A 5 1.68 -8.83 1.67
CA VAL A 5 2.00 -9.58 0.44
C VAL A 5 0.82 -10.46 0.08
N TYR A 6 0.40 -10.37 -1.17
CA TYR A 6 -0.63 -11.22 -1.76
C TYR A 6 -0.13 -11.76 -3.10
N VAL A 7 0.29 -13.03 -3.12
CA VAL A 7 0.87 -13.67 -4.32
C VAL A 7 2.04 -12.82 -4.87
N ASP A 8 1.84 -12.12 -5.97
CA ASP A 8 2.80 -11.25 -6.66
C ASP A 8 2.59 -9.75 -6.36
N ASP A 9 1.51 -9.38 -5.70
CA ASP A 9 1.21 -8.01 -5.29
C ASP A 9 1.76 -7.70 -3.89
N VAL A 10 2.48 -6.59 -3.76
CA VAL A 10 3.04 -6.11 -2.49
C VAL A 10 2.53 -4.71 -2.18
N LEU A 11 2.00 -4.55 -0.97
CA LEU A 11 1.61 -3.25 -0.43
C LEU A 11 2.51 -2.92 0.75
N ALA A 12 3.27 -1.82 0.63
CA ALA A 12 4.18 -1.35 1.67
C ALA A 12 3.69 -0.02 2.26
N PHE A 13 3.64 0.04 3.59
CA PHE A 13 3.36 1.25 4.35
C PHE A 13 4.64 1.70 5.06
N ALA A 14 5.19 2.81 4.59
CA ALA A 14 6.34 3.46 5.19
C ALA A 14 5.87 4.63 6.08
N MET A 15 6.48 4.77 7.25
CA MET A 15 6.22 5.89 8.18
C MET A 15 7.17 7.08 7.93
N SER A 16 8.11 6.91 7.00
CA SER A 16 9.05 7.94 6.56
C SER A 16 9.47 7.68 5.12
N ASP A 17 9.75 8.75 4.38
CA ASP A 17 10.22 8.66 2.98
C ASP A 17 11.54 7.89 2.86
N LYS A 18 12.38 7.93 3.90
CA LYS A 18 13.62 7.17 3.92
C LYS A 18 13.35 5.66 3.87
N ASP A 19 12.33 5.20 4.60
CA ASP A 19 11.98 3.79 4.66
C ASP A 19 11.40 3.32 3.32
N SER A 20 10.57 4.13 2.66
CA SER A 20 10.02 3.79 1.33
C SER A 20 11.11 3.69 0.26
N VAL A 21 12.01 4.67 0.20
CA VAL A 21 13.13 4.66 -0.77
C VAL A 21 14.06 3.47 -0.56
N GLN A 22 14.39 3.16 0.69
CA GLN A 22 15.22 2.00 1.00
C GLN A 22 14.54 0.69 0.62
N PHE A 23 13.23 0.56 0.86
CA PHE A 23 12.47 -0.62 0.49
C PHE A 23 12.38 -0.80 -1.02
N GLN A 24 12.05 0.26 -1.76
CA GLN A 24 12.01 0.24 -3.21
C GLN A 24 13.36 -0.21 -3.80
N SER A 25 14.47 0.34 -3.29
CA SER A 25 15.82 -0.01 -3.76
C SER A 25 16.14 -1.50 -3.59
N VAL A 26 15.71 -2.12 -2.47
CA VAL A 26 15.92 -3.55 -2.21
C VAL A 26 14.98 -4.40 -3.08
N MET A 27 13.73 -3.99 -3.24
CA MET A 27 12.78 -4.72 -4.07
C MET A 27 13.24 -4.77 -5.53
N GLU A 28 13.73 -3.65 -6.06
CA GLU A 28 14.26 -3.56 -7.43
C GLU A 28 15.60 -4.30 -7.63
N SER A 29 16.38 -4.54 -6.57
CA SER A 29 17.63 -5.31 -6.68
C SER A 29 17.39 -6.82 -6.73
N GLU A 30 16.35 -7.29 -6.05
CA GLU A 30 16.06 -8.73 -5.89
C GLU A 30 14.94 -9.24 -6.81
N TYR A 31 14.05 -8.35 -7.29
CA TYR A 31 12.85 -8.72 -8.04
C TYR A 31 12.65 -7.84 -9.27
N GLU A 32 11.97 -8.40 -10.28
CA GLU A 32 11.47 -7.62 -11.41
C GLU A 32 10.18 -6.91 -11.01
N ILE A 33 10.28 -5.61 -10.72
CA ILE A 33 9.14 -4.77 -10.35
C ILE A 33 8.51 -4.18 -11.61
N ILE A 34 7.26 -4.55 -11.88
CA ILE A 34 6.51 -4.08 -13.05
C ILE A 34 5.86 -2.73 -12.77
N ASN A 35 5.41 -2.51 -11.52
CA ASN A 35 4.82 -1.25 -11.09
C ASN A 35 5.14 -0.96 -9.61
N PHE A 36 5.54 0.29 -9.32
CA PHE A 36 5.71 0.83 -7.97
C PHE A 36 5.10 2.23 -7.93
N ASP A 37 3.83 2.33 -7.55
CA ASP A 37 3.05 3.57 -7.53
C ASP A 37 2.31 3.71 -6.19
N ASP A 38 1.97 4.95 -5.83
CA ASP A 38 1.01 5.22 -4.77
C ASP A 38 -0.40 4.79 -5.21
N ILE A 39 -1.02 3.88 -4.46
CA ILE A 39 -2.33 3.32 -4.80
C ILE A 39 -3.43 3.72 -3.80
N THR A 40 -4.64 3.95 -4.32
CA THR A 40 -5.84 4.17 -3.49
C THR A 40 -6.60 2.87 -3.23
N TYR A 41 -6.44 1.86 -4.09
CA TYR A 41 -7.11 0.57 -3.98
C TYR A 41 -6.08 -0.56 -4.10
N PHE A 42 -6.15 -1.54 -3.21
CA PHE A 42 -5.33 -2.75 -3.25
C PHE A 42 -6.25 -3.96 -3.27
N LEU A 43 -6.26 -4.72 -4.37
CA LEU A 43 -7.11 -5.90 -4.58
C LEU A 43 -8.62 -5.67 -4.41
N GLY A 44 -9.09 -4.43 -4.56
CA GLY A 44 -10.49 -4.04 -4.39
C GLY A 44 -10.74 -3.17 -3.16
N PRO A 45 -10.29 -3.53 -1.94
CA PRO A 45 -10.36 -2.63 -0.79
C PRO A 45 -9.69 -1.28 -1.03
N GLU A 46 -10.33 -0.23 -0.52
CA GLU A 46 -9.84 1.14 -0.52
C GLU A 46 -8.91 1.35 0.67
N LEU A 47 -7.78 2.01 0.43
CA LEU A 47 -6.83 2.43 1.44
C LEU A 47 -7.12 3.89 1.81
N GLN A 48 -7.36 4.13 3.10
CA GLN A 48 -7.64 5.46 3.63
C GLN A 48 -6.65 5.79 4.74
N TRP A 49 -5.76 6.75 4.49
CA TRP A 49 -4.87 7.27 5.52
C TRP A 49 -5.67 8.08 6.55
N SER A 50 -5.28 7.97 7.82
CA SER A 50 -5.75 8.89 8.85
C SER A 50 -5.34 10.34 8.50
N PRO A 51 -6.07 11.36 8.99
CA PRO A 51 -5.68 12.76 8.77
C PRO A 51 -4.28 13.10 9.28
N THR A 52 -3.79 12.35 10.27
CA THR A 52 -2.47 12.45 10.88
C THR A 52 -1.39 11.64 10.14
N GLY A 53 -1.78 10.75 9.22
CA GLY A 53 -0.87 9.91 8.43
C GLY A 53 -0.21 8.76 9.20
N ASP A 54 -0.65 8.51 10.44
CA ASP A 54 -0.10 7.49 11.34
C ASP A 54 -0.80 6.13 11.22
N GLU A 55 -1.97 6.09 10.57
CA GLU A 55 -2.76 4.88 10.39
C GLU A 55 -3.26 4.76 8.95
N VAL A 56 -3.37 3.53 8.46
CA VAL A 56 -4.13 3.22 7.24
C VAL A 56 -5.29 2.32 7.58
N CYS A 57 -6.48 2.80 7.28
CA CYS A 57 -7.71 2.03 7.36
C CYS A 57 -8.01 1.40 6.00
N ILE A 58 -8.37 0.11 6.04
CA ILE A 58 -8.89 -0.60 4.88
C ILE A 58 -10.41 -0.49 4.91
N SER A 59 -10.99 0.02 3.84
CA SER A 59 -12.40 0.35 3.71
C SER A 59 -12.99 -0.29 2.45
N GLN A 60 -14.28 -0.61 2.49
CA GLN A 60 -15.05 -1.01 1.31
C GLN A 60 -16.29 -0.12 1.12
N HIS A 61 -16.25 1.12 1.63
CA HIS A 61 -17.41 2.04 1.63
C HIS A 61 -18.04 2.21 0.25
N LYS A 62 -17.24 2.25 -0.81
CA LYS A 62 -17.70 2.31 -2.20
C LYS A 62 -18.60 1.15 -2.62
N TYR A 63 -18.46 -0.01 -1.98
CA TYR A 63 -19.25 -1.21 -2.25
C TYR A 63 -20.43 -1.38 -1.29
N ILE A 64 -20.57 -0.51 -0.29
CA ILE A 64 -21.73 -0.49 0.59
C ILE A 64 -22.88 0.15 -0.19
N SER A 65 -23.78 -0.69 -0.70
CA SER A 65 -25.07 -0.23 -1.22
C SER A 65 -26.01 0.07 -0.04
N THR A 66 -26.30 1.34 0.21
CA THR A 66 -27.45 1.73 1.01
C THR A 66 -28.72 1.42 0.22
N PHE A 67 -29.44 0.37 0.61
CA PHE A 67 -30.81 0.12 0.17
C PHE A 67 -31.80 0.98 0.95
#